data_AF-A0A6J5DHQ9-F1
#
_entry.id   AF-A0A6J5DHQ9-F1
#
_cell.length_a   1.000
_cell.length_b   1.000
_cell.length_c   1.000
_cell.angle_alpha   90.00
_cell.angle_beta   90.00
_cell.angle_gamma   90.00
#
_symmetry.space_group_name_H-M   'P 1'
#
loop_
_entity.id
_entity.type
_entity.pdbx_description
1 polymer ?
#
loop_
_entity_poly.entity_id
_entity_poly.type
_entity_poly.pdbx_seq_one_letter_code
_entity_poly.pdbx_strand_id
1 'polypeptide(L)' 'MKERFGLGDVMVFLGSCIGAKNPTYPGQAACTLVIRSNGHGTETQADFHWNGTKWAAEPTESRDLLPYPDPQLAGLVK' A
#
# COMPACT_ATOMS: atom_id res chain seq x y z
N MET A 1 13.77 -8.04 -12.46
CA MET A 1 14.16 -8.55 -11.12
C MET A 1 12.94 -8.37 -10.23
N LYS A 2 12.16 -9.43 -9.95
CA LYS A 2 11.01 -9.36 -9.04
C LYS A 2 11.53 -9.78 -7.67
N GLU A 3 11.94 -8.81 -6.86
CA GLU A 3 12.41 -9.09 -5.50
C GLU A 3 11.23 -9.63 -4.68
N ARG A 4 11.27 -10.93 -4.43
CA ARG A 4 10.30 -11.65 -3.59
C ARG A 4 10.68 -11.41 -2.13
N PHE A 5 10.18 -10.32 -1.55
CA PHE A 5 10.21 -10.16 -0.09
C PHE A 5 9.08 -11.02 0.48
N GLY A 6 9.36 -12.25 0.89
CA GLY A 6 8.33 -13.16 1.42
C GLY A 6 8.85 -14.21 2.39
N LEU A 7 8.48 -14.07 3.66
CA LEU A 7 8.20 -15.20 4.54
C LEU A 7 6.97 -15.94 3.94
N GLY A 8 7.19 -16.86 3.00
CA GLY A 8 6.12 -17.54 2.24
C GLY A 8 5.55 -16.72 1.07
N ASP A 9 4.53 -17.26 0.38
CA ASP A 9 3.83 -16.69 -0.79
C ASP A 9 2.99 -15.43 -0.46
N VAL A 10 3.59 -14.48 0.28
CA VAL A 10 3.01 -13.17 0.57
C VAL A 10 3.43 -12.20 -0.53
N MET A 11 2.45 -11.56 -1.17
CA MET A 11 2.67 -10.53 -2.19
C MET A 11 1.92 -9.26 -1.80
N VAL A 12 2.55 -8.12 -2.01
CA VAL A 12 1.93 -6.80 -1.82
C VAL A 12 1.78 -6.12 -3.17
N PHE A 13 0.59 -5.60 -3.45
CA PHE A 13 0.26 -4.88 -4.67
C PHE A 13 -0.24 -3.49 -4.29
N LEU A 14 0.34 -2.44 -4.86
CA LEU A 14 -0.12 -1.07 -4.68
C LEU A 14 -1.21 -0.73 -5.70
N GLY A 15 -2.21 0.04 -5.27
CA GLY A 15 -3.27 0.58 -6.12
C GLY A 15 -3.06 2.07 -6.39
N SER A 16 -4.12 2.85 -6.22
CA SER A 16 -4.10 4.30 -6.34
C SER A 16 -3.25 4.93 -5.23
N CYS A 17 -2.37 5.85 -5.62
CA CYS A 17 -1.55 6.63 -4.71
C CYS A 17 -1.78 8.13 -4.91
N ILE A 18 -1.85 8.87 -3.82
CA ILE A 18 -1.95 10.33 -3.77
C ILE A 18 -0.88 10.89 -2.81
N GLY A 19 -0.70 12.21 -2.78
CA GLY A 19 0.05 12.84 -1.69
C GLY A 19 -0.69 12.65 -0.36
N ALA A 20 0.05 12.32 0.71
CA ALA A 20 -0.57 12.16 2.02
C ALA A 20 -1.24 13.45 2.51
N LYS A 21 -2.38 13.31 3.21
CA LYS A 21 -3.18 14.42 3.73
C LYS A 21 -2.40 15.32 4.70
N ASN A 22 -1.63 14.70 5.60
CA ASN A 22 -0.78 15.38 6.59
C ASN A 22 0.63 14.75 6.59
N PRO A 23 1.48 15.06 5.61
CA PRO A 23 2.76 14.40 5.47
C PRO A 23 3.73 14.84 6.57
N THR A 24 4.32 13.88 7.27
CA THR A 24 5.42 14.14 8.22
C THR A 24 6.78 14.10 7.51
N TYR A 25 6.86 13.40 6.37
CA TYR A 25 8.07 13.26 5.58
C TYR A 25 7.95 13.87 4.18
N PRO A 26 9.04 14.43 3.62
CA PRO A 26 9.06 14.90 2.24
C PRO A 26 8.73 13.76 1.25
N GLY A 27 7.73 13.99 0.39
CA GLY A 27 7.32 13.01 -0.63
C GLY A 27 6.54 11.81 -0.09
N GLN A 28 5.99 11.89 1.12
CA GLN A 28 5.10 10.86 1.67
C GLN A 28 3.84 10.68 0.82
N ALA A 29 3.58 9.44 0.42
CA ALA A 29 2.48 9.07 -0.47
C ALA A 29 1.50 8.15 0.24
N ALA A 30 0.21 8.48 0.22
CA ALA A 30 -0.86 7.62 0.70
C ALA A 30 -1.33 6.72 -0.43
N CYS A 31 -1.37 5.40 -0.21
CA CYS A 31 -1.77 4.43 -1.22
C CYS A 31 -2.78 3.41 -0.67
N THR A 32 -3.64 2.92 -1.55
CA THR A 32 -4.32 1.63 -1.34
C THR A 32 -3.36 0.49 -1.67
N LEU A 33 -3.56 -0.67 -1.04
CA LEU A 33 -2.78 -1.86 -1.31
C LEU A 33 -3.56 -3.14 -1.03
N VAL A 34 -3.21 -4.22 -1.72
CA VAL A 34 -3.64 -5.57 -1.37
C VAL A 34 -2.46 -6.36 -0.85
N ILE A 35 -2.66 -6.99 0.30
CA ILE A 35 -1.78 -8.05 0.81
C ILE A 35 -2.41 -9.37 0.40
N ARG A 36 -1.75 -10.13 -0.48
CA ARG A 36 -2.16 -11.49 -0.85
C ARG A 36 -1.30 -12.52 -0.13
N SER A 37 -1.96 -13.52 0.45
CA SER A 37 -1.31 -14.68 1.06
C SER A 37 -2.18 -15.91 0.83
N ASN A 38 -1.57 -17.03 0.45
CA ASN A 38 -2.26 -18.32 0.24
C ASN A 38 -3.52 -18.23 -0.65
N GLY A 39 -3.46 -17.40 -1.69
CA GLY A 39 -4.57 -17.24 -2.65
C GLY A 39 -5.65 -16.25 -2.23
N HIS A 40 -5.62 -15.72 -1.00
CA HIS A 40 -6.56 -14.73 -0.50
C HIS A 40 -5.93 -13.33 -0.47
N GLY A 41 -6.67 -12.30 -0.86
CA GLY A 41 -6.25 -10.91 -0.76
C GLY A 41 -7.07 -10.10 0.23
N THR A 42 -6.40 -9.23 0.98
CA THR A 42 -7.08 -8.19 1.79
C THR A 42 -6.60 -6.82 1.33
N GLU A 43 -7.56 -5.97 0.99
CA GLU A 43 -7.30 -4.56 0.68
C GLU A 43 -7.18 -3.74 1.96
N THR A 44 -6.19 -2.87 2.00
CA THR A 44 -5.95 -1.90 3.07
C THR A 44 -5.32 -0.64 2.48
N GLN A 45 -5.01 0.33 3.32
CA GLN A 45 -4.41 1.60 2.92
C GLN A 45 -3.26 1.94 3.87
N ALA A 46 -2.20 2.54 3.34
CA ALA A 46 -1.02 2.93 4.10
C ALA A 46 -0.32 4.14 3.46
N ASP A 47 0.39 4.89 4.29
CA ASP A 47 1.31 5.92 3.82
C ASP A 47 2.70 5.32 3.69
N PHE A 48 3.42 5.71 2.63
CA PHE A 48 4.76 5.28 2.35
C PHE A 48 5.68 6.49 2.27
N HIS A 49 6.84 6.40 2.91
CA HIS A 49 7.85 7.45 2.86
C HIS A 49 9.27 6.86 2.92
N TRP A 50 10.24 7.61 2.41
CA TRP A 50 11.66 7.30 2.60
C TRP A 50 12.12 7.84 3.95
N ASN A 51 12.75 7.00 4.78
CA ASN A 51 13.26 7.42 6.09
C ASN A 51 14.76 7.76 6.08
N GLY A 52 15.39 7.84 4.91
CA GLY A 52 16.83 8.03 4.75
C GLY A 52 17.59 6.75 4.40
N THR A 53 17.09 5.58 4.80
CA THR A 53 17.76 4.29 4.60
C THR A 53 16.88 3.23 3.94
N LYS A 54 15.57 3.29 4.17
CA LYS A 54 14.58 2.39 3.60
C LYS A 54 13.24 3.08 3.42
N TRP A 55 12.39 2.46 2.60
CA TRP A 55 10.98 2.77 2.57
C TRP A 55 10.31 2.25 3.85
N ALA A 56 9.52 3.10 4.48
CA ALA A 56 8.69 2.77 5.63
C ALA A 56 7.22 2.92 5.25
N ALA A 57 6.39 2.08 5.85
CA ALA A 57 4.94 2.11 5.72
C ALA A 57 4.33 2.45 7.09
N GLU A 58 3.34 3.34 7.11
CA GLU A 58 2.66 3.79 8.32
C GLU A 58 1.14 3.89 8.10
N PRO A 59 0.32 3.93 9.18
CA PRO A 59 -1.11 4.10 9.04
C PRO A 59 -1.45 5.39 8.30
N THR A 60 -2.34 5.32 7.32
CA THR A 60 -2.74 6.50 6.56
C THR A 60 -3.85 7.28 7.27
N GLU A 61 -3.72 8.61 7.29
CA GLU A 61 -4.81 9.53 7.64
C GLU A 61 -5.66 9.92 6.42
N SER A 62 -5.30 9.44 5.22
CA SER A 62 -5.92 9.81 3.94
C SER A 62 -7.04 8.86 3.51
N ARG A 63 -7.63 8.12 4.46
CA ARG A 63 -8.63 7.06 4.19
C ARG A 63 -9.89 7.58 3.50
N ASP A 64 -10.24 8.83 3.78
CA ASP A 64 -11.38 9.55 3.20
C ASP A 64 -11.12 10.05 1.77
N LEU A 65 -9.86 10.10 1.35
CA LEU A 65 -9.43 10.61 0.04
C LEU A 65 -9.07 9.50 -0.94
N LEU A 66 -8.66 8.35 -0.42
CA LEU A 66 -8.33 7.17 -1.23
C LEU A 66 -9.61 6.43 -1.66
N PRO A 67 -9.66 5.90 -2.89
CA PRO A 67 -10.77 5.05 -3.30
C PRO A 67 -10.79 3.77 -2.44
N TYR A 68 -11.97 3.37 -2.00
CA TYR A 68 -12.16 2.09 -1.32
C TYR A 68 -13.55 1.52 -1.61
N PRO A 69 -13.67 0.29 -2.16
CA PRO A 69 -12.59 -0.54 -2.69
C PRO A 69 -11.94 0.10 -3.93
N ASP A 70 -10.64 -0.09 -4.09
CA ASP A 70 -9.88 0.48 -5.20
C ASP A 70 -10.16 -0.30 -6.52
N PRO A 71 -10.64 0.37 -7.59
CA PRO A 71 -10.87 -0.27 -8.88
C PRO A 71 -9.61 -0.95 -9.48
N GLN A 72 -8.41 -0.43 -9.19
CA GLN A 72 -7.14 -1.00 -9.66
C GLN A 72 -6.80 -2.32 -8.97
N LEU A 73 -7.41 -2.60 -7.82
CA LEU A 73 -7.12 -3.76 -6.98
C LEU A 73 -8.23 -4.84 -7.00
N ALA A 74 -9.34 -4.59 -7.68
CA ALA A 74 -10.53 -5.45 -7.71
C ALA A 74 -10.26 -6.93 -8.07
N GLY A 75 -9.22 -7.22 -8.86
CA GLY A 75 -8.83 -8.58 -9.24
C GLY A 75 -8.03 -9.35 -8.17
N LEU A 76 -7.57 -8.67 -7.12
CA LEU A 76 -6.60 -9.18 -6.15
C LEU A 76 -7.21 -9.51 -4.79
N VAL A 77 -8.40 -8.99 -4.48
CA VAL A 77 -9.17 -9.19 -3.22
C VAL A 77 -10.01 -10.48 -3.26
N LYS A 78 -9.80 -11.33 -4.27
CA LYS A 78 -10.48 -12.64 -4.39
C LYS A 78 -9.75 -13.71 -3.58
#